data_AF-A0A7G5ZSU7-F1
#
_entry.id   AF-A0A7G5ZSU7-F1
#
_cell.length_a   1.000
_cell.length_b   1.000
_cell.length_c   1.000
_cell.angle_alpha   90.00
_cell.angle_beta   90.00
_cell.angle_gamma   90.00
#
_symmetry.space_group_name_H-M   'P 1'
#
loop_
_entity.id
_entity.type
_entity.pdbx_description
1 polymer ?
#
loop_
_entity_poly.entity_id
_entity_poly.type
_entity_poly.pdbx_seq_one_letter_code
_entity_poly.pdbx_strand_id
1 'polypeptide(L)'
;MSGQSVNWGRSAIEGRSARTPVEHVRHLVRAGTLSGLMFSGAPSTAGPLGAAWDDLHNPLRSDDPASLLDGGGVGMTLAEIDAASWDRMLFLGAKVQDPEDSVEFERRLAPLTRAIGAIRAGMEKR
;
A
#
# COMPACT_ATOMS: atom_id res chain seq x y z
N MET A 1 -8.25 6.79 -23.12
CA MET A 1 -7.47 7.52 -22.09
C MET A 1 -6.41 6.60 -21.54
N SER A 2 -5.22 7.10 -21.25
CA SER A 2 -4.18 6.35 -20.53
C SER A 2 -4.52 6.25 -19.04
N GLY A 3 -4.57 5.03 -18.51
CA GLY A 3 -4.74 4.79 -17.08
C GLY A 3 -3.42 4.95 -16.32
N GLN A 4 -3.50 5.35 -15.06
CA GLN A 4 -2.37 5.53 -14.14
C GLN A 4 -2.59 4.69 -12.89
N SER A 5 -1.50 4.16 -12.35
CA SER A 5 -1.53 3.38 -11.12
C SER A 5 -0.73 4.04 -10.00
N VAL A 6 -1.14 3.77 -8.77
CA VAL A 6 -0.40 4.18 -7.57
C VAL A 6 0.38 3.00 -7.02
N ASN A 7 1.68 3.19 -6.85
CA ASN A 7 2.51 2.41 -5.93
C ASN A 7 2.53 3.16 -4.59
N TRP A 8 1.89 2.58 -3.56
CA TRP A 8 1.65 3.27 -2.29
C TRP A 8 2.95 3.65 -1.58
N GLY A 9 3.89 2.70 -1.46
CA GLY A 9 5.18 2.90 -0.80
C GLY A 9 6.03 3.94 -1.52
N ARG A 10 6.09 3.87 -2.86
CA ARG A 10 6.81 4.87 -3.68
C ARG A 10 6.24 6.28 -3.47
N SER A 11 4.92 6.42 -3.45
CA SER A 11 4.27 7.71 -3.18
C SER A 11 4.59 8.23 -1.77
N ALA A 12 4.63 7.34 -0.77
CA ALA A 12 5.00 7.71 0.59
C ALA A 12 6.46 8.18 0.69
N ILE A 13 7.37 7.56 -0.06
CA ILE A 13 8.79 7.95 -0.15
C ILE A 13 8.94 9.34 -0.79
N GLU A 14 8.28 9.57 -1.92
CA GLU A 14 8.33 10.84 -2.66
C GLU A 14 7.90 12.03 -1.80
N GLY A 15 6.79 11.88 -1.06
CA GLY A 15 6.29 12.94 -0.17
C GLY A 15 6.81 12.87 1.26
N ARG A 16 7.68 11.91 1.57
CA ARG A 16 8.12 11.58 2.93
C ARG A 16 6.97 11.53 3.95
N SER A 17 5.86 10.90 3.57
CA SER A 17 4.64 10.89 4.38
C SER A 17 3.68 9.77 3.98
N ALA A 18 3.04 9.14 4.97
CA ALA A 18 1.89 8.25 4.75
C ALA A 18 0.65 8.98 4.17
N ARG A 19 0.62 10.32 4.17
CA ARG A 19 -0.49 11.11 3.60
C ARG A 19 -0.41 11.20 2.08
N THR A 20 0.79 11.26 1.52
CA THR A 20 1.03 11.44 0.09
C THR A 20 0.39 10.37 -0.81
N PRO A 21 0.44 9.06 -0.51
CA PRO A 21 -0.27 8.07 -1.32
C PRO A 21 -1.79 8.29 -1.36
N VAL A 22 -2.40 8.73 -0.25
CA VAL A 22 -3.83 9.07 -0.20
C VAL A 22 -4.12 10.27 -1.11
N GLU A 23 -3.26 11.30 -1.06
CA GLU A 23 -3.35 12.49 -1.91
C GLU A 23 -3.18 12.16 -3.40
N HIS A 24 -2.26 11.25 -3.74
CA HIS A 24 -2.05 10.77 -5.11
C HIS A 24 -3.26 9.99 -5.64
N VAL A 25 -3.83 9.07 -4.85
CA VAL A 25 -5.07 8.36 -5.22
C VAL A 25 -6.19 9.35 -5.46
N ARG A 26 -6.43 10.29 -4.53
CA ARG A 26 -7.44 11.34 -4.69
C ARG A 26 -7.22 12.18 -5.96
N HIS A 27 -5.96 12.49 -6.29
CA HIS A 27 -5.63 13.23 -7.50
C HIS A 27 -6.01 12.44 -8.77
N LEU A 28 -5.63 11.16 -8.86
CA LEU A 28 -5.94 10.32 -10.01
C LEU A 28 -7.44 10.01 -10.14
N VAL A 29 -8.16 9.89 -9.02
CA VAL A 29 -9.63 9.76 -9.00
C VAL A 29 -10.27 11.01 -9.61
N ARG A 30 -9.90 12.21 -9.13
CA ARG A 30 -10.43 13.48 -9.69
C ARG A 30 -10.08 13.68 -11.17
N ALA A 31 -8.90 13.21 -11.59
CA ALA A 31 -8.50 13.24 -12.99
C ALA A 31 -9.21 12.18 -13.86
N GLY A 32 -9.91 11.22 -13.24
CA GLY A 32 -10.53 10.10 -13.94
C GLY A 32 -9.51 9.14 -14.57
N THR A 33 -8.29 9.07 -14.03
CA THR A 33 -7.21 8.24 -14.59
C THR A 33 -6.77 7.11 -13.69
N LEU A 34 -7.30 6.97 -12.47
CA LEU A 34 -6.94 5.84 -11.61
C LEU A 34 -7.39 4.52 -12.25
N SER A 35 -6.44 3.64 -12.51
CA SER A 35 -6.68 2.31 -13.10
C SER A 35 -5.93 1.19 -12.37
N GLY A 36 -5.19 1.50 -11.30
CA GLY A 36 -4.50 0.49 -10.50
C GLY A 36 -4.01 1.04 -9.16
N LEU A 37 -4.02 0.20 -8.13
CA LEU A 37 -3.44 0.51 -6.83
C LEU A 37 -2.70 -0.71 -6.30
N MET A 38 -1.42 -0.54 -5.97
CA MET A 38 -0.60 -1.55 -5.33
C MET A 38 -0.16 -1.02 -3.96
N PHE A 39 -0.66 -1.66 -2.90
CA PHE A 39 -0.21 -1.39 -1.55
C PHE A 39 1.19 -1.99 -1.34
N SER A 40 2.10 -1.15 -0.87
CA SER A 40 3.44 -1.50 -0.44
C SER A 40 3.79 -0.55 0.69
N GLY A 41 4.38 -1.05 1.78
CA GLY A 41 4.90 -0.18 2.83
C GLY A 41 6.23 0.45 2.43
N ALA A 42 6.60 1.50 3.16
CA ALA A 42 7.90 2.12 3.11
C ALA A 42 8.35 2.45 4.54
N PRO A 43 9.64 2.39 4.86
CA PRO A 43 10.11 2.58 6.23
C PRO A 43 10.24 4.07 6.55
N SER A 44 9.80 4.50 7.73
CA SER A 44 10.04 5.86 8.26
C SER A 44 11.32 5.98 9.07
N THR A 45 11.85 4.84 9.53
CA THR A 45 13.08 4.68 10.29
C THR A 45 13.86 3.50 9.72
N ALA A 46 15.17 3.42 9.98
CA ALA A 46 15.93 2.22 9.63
C ALA A 46 15.38 0.98 10.36
N GLY A 47 15.49 -0.19 9.72
CA GLY A 47 15.03 -1.46 10.24
C GLY A 47 15.72 -2.66 9.56
N PRO A 48 15.27 -3.89 9.83
CA PRO A 48 15.90 -5.11 9.31
C PRO A 48 16.00 -5.17 7.77
N LEU A 49 15.04 -4.55 7.07
CA LEU A 49 15.00 -4.53 5.61
C LEU A 49 15.95 -3.51 4.98
N GLY A 50 16.35 -2.44 5.68
CA GLY A 50 17.13 -1.34 5.09
C GLY A 50 16.96 0.02 5.79
N ALA A 51 17.35 1.09 5.10
CA ALA A 51 17.35 2.44 5.65
C ALA A 51 15.96 3.09 5.57
N ALA A 52 15.78 4.19 6.33
CA ALA A 52 14.58 5.00 6.25
C ALA A 52 14.38 5.53 4.81
N TRP A 53 13.15 5.47 4.33
CA TRP A 53 12.72 5.92 3.00
C TRP A 53 13.27 5.12 1.80
N ASP A 54 13.89 3.96 2.03
CA ASP A 54 14.22 3.02 0.94
C ASP A 54 12.95 2.35 0.38
N ASP A 55 12.96 2.00 -0.91
CA ASP A 55 11.86 1.29 -1.57
C ASP A 55 11.96 -0.22 -1.31
N LEU A 56 11.60 -0.63 -0.10
CA LEU A 56 11.75 -1.99 0.42
C LEU A 56 10.45 -2.80 0.40
N HIS A 57 9.33 -2.16 0.06
CA HIS A 57 8.01 -2.78 0.11
C HIS A 57 7.71 -3.42 1.48
N ASN A 58 7.94 -2.67 2.56
CA ASN A 58 7.67 -3.17 3.91
C ASN A 58 6.24 -3.71 4.01
N PRO A 59 5.98 -4.72 4.85
CA PRO A 59 4.62 -5.18 5.11
C PRO A 59 3.84 -4.12 5.91
N LEU A 60 2.67 -4.49 6.43
CA LEU A 60 1.94 -3.61 7.36
C LEU A 60 2.78 -3.32 8.61
N ARG A 61 2.51 -2.19 9.28
CA ARG A 61 3.19 -1.81 10.53
C ARG A 61 3.09 -2.87 11.63
N SER A 62 2.04 -3.67 11.63
CA SER A 62 1.89 -4.81 12.55
C SER A 62 2.94 -5.90 12.36
N ASP A 63 3.56 -5.95 11.18
CA ASP A 63 4.59 -6.92 10.78
C ASP A 63 5.98 -6.30 10.76
N ASP A 64 6.07 -5.00 10.45
CA ASP A 64 7.31 -4.24 10.53
C ASP A 64 7.04 -2.85 11.14
N PRO A 65 7.45 -2.59 12.40
CA PRO A 65 7.22 -1.32 13.07
C PRO A 65 7.74 -0.08 12.31
N ALA A 66 8.75 -0.24 11.45
CA ALA A 66 9.29 0.85 10.65
C ALA A 66 8.34 1.29 9.53
N SER A 67 7.45 0.39 9.06
CA SER A 67 6.55 0.62 7.93
C SER A 67 5.57 1.76 8.20
N LEU A 68 5.43 2.67 7.23
CA LEU A 68 4.44 3.73 7.22
C LEU A 68 3.01 3.23 6.95
N LEU A 69 2.88 2.05 6.33
CA LEU A 69 1.59 1.50 5.95
C LEU A 69 1.00 0.69 7.10
N ASP A 70 -0.18 1.07 7.57
CA ASP A 70 -0.99 0.28 8.51
C ASP A 70 -2.41 0.10 7.97
N GLY A 71 -3.26 -0.62 8.72
CA GLY A 71 -4.65 -0.84 8.32
C GLY A 71 -5.47 0.46 8.20
N GLY A 72 -5.12 1.50 8.97
CA GLY A 72 -5.74 2.82 8.85
C GLY A 72 -5.36 3.49 7.53
N GLY A 73 -4.08 3.44 7.17
CA GLY A 73 -3.57 3.92 5.88
C GLY A 73 -4.22 3.21 4.68
N VAL A 74 -4.42 1.89 4.76
CA VAL A 74 -5.17 1.13 3.76
C VAL A 74 -6.60 1.65 3.63
N GLY A 75 -7.33 1.76 4.75
CA GLY A 75 -8.71 2.23 4.77
C GLY A 75 -8.87 3.66 4.24
N MET A 76 -8.02 4.58 4.68
CA MET A 76 -8.01 5.97 4.20
C MET A 76 -7.75 6.05 2.70
N THR A 77 -6.85 5.23 2.16
CA THR A 77 -6.55 5.21 0.73
C THR A 77 -7.74 4.69 -0.08
N LEU A 78 -8.37 3.61 0.36
CA LEU A 78 -9.52 3.01 -0.33
C LEU A 78 -10.75 3.92 -0.32
N ALA A 79 -10.94 4.71 0.75
CA ALA A 79 -12.03 5.66 0.88
C ALA A 79 -11.99 6.80 -0.15
N GLU A 80 -10.82 7.09 -0.73
CA GLU A 80 -10.68 8.12 -1.77
C GLU A 80 -11.15 7.65 -3.16
N ILE A 81 -11.31 6.34 -3.37
CA ILE A 81 -11.65 5.78 -4.67
C ILE A 81 -13.17 5.86 -4.84
N ASP A 82 -13.65 6.51 -5.90
CA ASP A 82 -15.07 6.63 -6.25
C ASP A 82 -15.56 5.47 -7.15
N ALA A 83 -16.89 5.31 -7.30
CA ALA A 83 -17.48 4.18 -8.04
C ALA A 83 -16.94 4.06 -9.48
N ALA A 84 -16.84 5.19 -10.19
CA ALA A 84 -16.34 5.21 -11.56
C ALA A 84 -14.86 4.84 -11.69
N SER A 85 -14.06 5.03 -10.64
CA SER A 85 -12.67 4.60 -10.58
C SER A 85 -12.55 3.10 -10.25
N TRP A 86 -13.48 2.53 -9.47
CA TRP A 86 -13.53 1.07 -9.28
C TRP A 86 -13.88 0.32 -10.55
N ASP A 87 -14.83 0.82 -11.33
CA ASP A 87 -15.20 0.21 -12.61
C ASP A 87 -14.03 0.21 -13.61
N ARG A 88 -13.06 1.12 -13.44
CA ARG A 88 -11.83 1.23 -14.24
C ARG A 88 -10.63 0.48 -13.67
N MET A 89 -10.73 -0.01 -12.44
CA MET A 89 -9.60 -0.60 -11.72
C MET A 89 -9.19 -1.91 -12.41
N LEU A 90 -7.99 -1.93 -13.00
CA LEU A 90 -7.44 -3.13 -13.63
C LEU A 90 -6.82 -4.08 -12.61
N PHE A 91 -6.30 -3.53 -11.51
CA PHE A 91 -5.74 -4.30 -10.42
C PHE A 91 -5.80 -3.53 -9.10
N LEU A 92 -6.03 -4.29 -8.04
CA LEU A 92 -5.82 -3.89 -6.66
C LEU A 92 -5.04 -5.01 -5.97
N GLY A 93 -3.95 -4.69 -5.30
CA GLY A 93 -3.13 -5.71 -4.68
C GLY A 93 -2.18 -5.19 -3.63
N ALA A 94 -1.36 -6.10 -3.12
CA ALA A 94 -0.27 -5.80 -2.22
C ALA A 94 1.03 -6.44 -2.74
N LYS A 95 2.16 -5.74 -2.53
CA LYS A 95 3.51 -6.26 -2.71
C LYS A 95 4.27 -6.01 -1.42
N VAL A 96 4.68 -7.08 -0.75
CA VAL A 96 5.35 -7.02 0.55
C VAL A 96 6.61 -7.87 0.55
N GLN A 97 7.62 -7.42 1.30
CA GLN A 97 8.81 -8.20 1.64
C GLN A 97 8.67 -8.79 3.05
N ASP A 98 9.22 -9.98 3.26
CA ASP A 98 9.31 -10.59 4.59
C ASP A 98 10.45 -9.91 5.39
N PRO A 99 10.17 -9.25 6.53
CA PRO A 99 11.19 -8.60 7.35
C PRO A 99 12.09 -9.58 8.11
N GLU A 100 11.67 -10.84 8.27
CA GLU A 100 12.43 -11.85 9.02
C GLU A 100 13.35 -12.69 8.12
N ASP A 101 13.28 -12.53 6.79
CA ASP A 101 13.94 -13.40 5.79
C ASP A 101 13.77 -14.89 6.12
N SER A 102 12.54 -15.26 6.53
CA SER A 102 12.24 -16.61 6.99
C SER A 102 12.35 -17.60 5.83
N VAL A 103 12.88 -18.79 6.09
CA VAL A 103 12.86 -19.91 5.13
C VAL A 103 11.55 -20.69 5.16
N GLU A 104 10.75 -20.54 6.22
CA GLU A 104 9.45 -21.22 6.37
C GLU A 104 8.37 -20.54 5.52
N PHE A 105 7.76 -21.29 4.61
CA PHE A 105 6.75 -20.77 3.66
C PHE A 105 5.61 -20.02 4.33
N GLU A 106 5.02 -20.59 5.39
CA GLU A 106 3.88 -19.97 6.10
C GLU A 106 4.25 -18.61 6.69
N ARG A 107 5.46 -18.48 7.26
CA ARG A 107 5.95 -17.20 7.78
C ARG A 107 6.14 -16.17 6.67
N ARG A 108 6.71 -16.58 5.53
CA ARG A 108 6.88 -15.69 4.36
C ARG A 108 5.56 -15.23 3.77
N LEU A 109 4.53 -16.08 3.81
CA LEU A 109 3.21 -15.79 3.26
C LEU A 109 2.37 -14.91 4.20
N ALA A 110 2.59 -15.01 5.51
CA ALA A 110 1.72 -14.38 6.51
C ALA A 110 1.59 -12.85 6.36
N PRO A 111 2.67 -12.06 6.11
CA PRO A 111 2.55 -10.61 5.89
C PRO A 111 1.70 -10.26 4.66
N LEU A 112 1.82 -11.03 3.57
CA LEU A 112 1.01 -10.83 2.37
C LEU A 112 -0.47 -11.11 2.66
N THR A 113 -0.76 -12.22 3.34
CA THR A 113 -2.13 -12.58 3.73
C THR A 113 -2.77 -11.51 4.61
N ARG A 114 -2.03 -10.95 5.58
CA ARG A 114 -2.50 -9.84 6.41
C ARG A 114 -2.75 -8.55 5.61
N ALA A 115 -1.86 -8.21 4.69
CA ALA A 115 -2.06 -7.06 3.80
C ALA A 115 -3.33 -7.22 2.94
N ILE A 116 -3.55 -8.40 2.33
CA ILE A 116 -4.77 -8.71 1.58
C ILE A 116 -6.02 -8.67 2.48
N GLY A 117 -5.93 -9.17 3.71
CA GLY A 117 -7.00 -9.08 4.71
C GLY A 117 -7.39 -7.63 5.03
N ALA A 118 -6.41 -6.76 5.23
CA ALA A 118 -6.64 -5.33 5.47
C ALA A 118 -7.30 -4.64 4.26
N ILE A 119 -6.89 -5.00 3.04
CA ILE A 119 -7.51 -4.48 1.81
C ILE A 119 -8.97 -4.91 1.72
N ARG A 120 -9.27 -6.21 1.91
CA ARG A 120 -10.65 -6.73 1.90
C ARG A 120 -11.53 -6.03 2.94
N ALA A 121 -11.05 -5.94 4.18
CA ALA A 121 -11.77 -5.25 5.25
C ALA A 121 -11.99 -3.75 4.97
N GLY A 122 -11.08 -3.11 4.23
CA GLY A 122 -11.24 -1.73 3.79
C GLY A 122 -12.29 -1.58 2.67
N MET A 123 -12.37 -2.55 1.76
CA MET A 123 -13.37 -2.56 0.68
C MET A 123 -14.80 -2.79 1.20
N GLU A 124 -14.98 -3.58 2.26
CA GLU A 124 -16.28 -3.86 2.87
C GLU A 124 -16.92 -2.64 3.56
N LYS A 125 -16.13 -1.61 3.88
CA LYS A 125 -16.59 -0.39 4.56
C LYS A 125 -17.08 0.71 3.59
N ARG A 126 -17.24 0.36 2.32
CA ARG A 126 -17.44 1.29 1.22
C ARG A 126 -18.90 1.47 0.82
#